data_AF-A0A1E7GSX9-F1
#
_entry.id   AF-A0A1E7GSX9-F1
#
_cell.length_a   1.000
_cell.length_b   1.000
_cell.length_c   1.000
_cell.angle_alpha   90.00
_cell.angle_beta   90.00
_cell.angle_gamma   90.00
#
_symmetry.space_group_name_H-M   'P 1'
#
loop_
_entity.id
_entity.type
_entity.pdbx_description
1 polymer ?
#
loop_
_entity_poly.entity_id
_entity_poly.type
_entity_poly.pdbx_seq_one_letter_code
_entity_poly.pdbx_strand_id
1 'polypeptide(L)'
;MLNLDTLAEVTETNGPEALARAHRDWIEETLSAERGQREEMWTKSLAVGSELFVQKVQENLGVRGMGRGVGVTGDAYVLRESPATYGGNFDPENRAIAPNNSFFRDVFS
;
A
#
# COMPACT_ATOMS: atom_id res chain seq x y z
N MET A 1 5.21 -23.17 2.74
CA MET A 1 5.35 -23.51 1.31
C MET A 1 4.10 -22.98 0.62
N LEU A 2 4.23 -22.00 -0.28
CA LEU A 2 3.08 -21.47 -1.02
C LEU A 2 2.49 -22.57 -1.90
N ASN A 3 1.16 -22.74 -1.90
CA ASN A 3 0.47 -23.69 -2.75
C ASN A 3 0.01 -22.99 -4.04
N LEU A 4 0.79 -23.20 -5.11
CA LEU A 4 0.56 -22.58 -6.42
C LEU A 4 -0.74 -23.04 -7.09
N ASP A 5 -1.21 -24.25 -6.80
CA ASP A 5 -2.40 -24.81 -7.44
C ASP A 5 -3.67 -24.11 -6.92
N THR A 6 -3.78 -23.93 -5.60
CA THR A 6 -4.86 -23.13 -5.00
C THR A 6 -4.86 -21.69 -5.49
N LEU A 7 -3.68 -21.11 -5.70
CA LEU A 7 -3.60 -19.74 -6.19
C LEU A 7 -4.09 -19.66 -7.65
N ALA A 8 -3.70 -20.62 -8.49
CA ALA A 8 -4.16 -20.68 -9.88
C ALA A 8 -5.68 -20.87 -9.99
N GLU A 9 -6.27 -21.65 -9.09
CA GLU A 9 -7.72 -21.85 -9.00
C GLU A 9 -8.46 -20.55 -8.65
N VAL A 10 -8.02 -19.85 -7.60
CA VAL A 10 -8.68 -18.59 -7.15
C VAL A 10 -8.51 -17.47 -8.18
N THR A 11 -7.42 -17.47 -8.94
CA THR A 11 -7.18 -16.48 -10.01
C THR A 11 -7.78 -16.90 -11.36
N GLU A 12 -8.49 -18.02 -11.42
CA GLU A 12 -9.09 -18.58 -12.65
C GLU A 12 -8.07 -18.75 -13.79
N THR A 13 -6.81 -19.02 -13.44
CA THR A 13 -5.73 -19.24 -14.41
C THR A 13 -5.58 -20.73 -14.68
N ASN A 14 -5.24 -21.09 -15.93
CA ASN A 14 -5.10 -22.49 -16.38
C ASN A 14 -3.81 -23.17 -15.84
N GLY A 15 -3.58 -23.10 -14.54
CA GLY A 15 -2.46 -23.71 -13.84
C GLY A 15 -1.28 -22.77 -13.54
N PRO A 16 -0.27 -23.28 -12.82
CA PRO A 16 0.82 -22.48 -12.26
C PRO A 16 1.69 -21.80 -13.32
N GLU A 17 1.86 -22.41 -14.50
CA GLU A 17 2.63 -21.81 -15.59
C GLU A 17 1.90 -20.63 -16.23
N ALA A 18 0.58 -20.74 -16.40
CA ALA A 18 -0.25 -19.66 -16.91
C ALA A 18 -0.28 -18.49 -15.92
N LEU A 19 -0.38 -18.78 -14.63
CA LEU A 19 -0.27 -17.80 -13.55
C LEU A 19 1.08 -17.08 -13.58
N ALA A 20 2.19 -17.82 -13.70
CA ALA A 20 3.53 -17.25 -13.73
C ALA A 20 3.76 -16.35 -14.96
N ARG A 21 3.17 -16.70 -16.12
CA ARG A 21 3.20 -15.86 -17.32
C ARG A 21 2.39 -14.59 -17.13
N ALA A 22 1.13 -14.70 -16.74
CA ALA A 22 0.27 -13.53 -16.49
C ALA A 22 0.88 -12.56 -15.46
N HIS A 23 1.47 -13.09 -14.39
CA HIS A 23 2.17 -12.29 -13.40
C HIS A 23 3.41 -11.58 -13.97
N ARG A 24 4.18 -12.25 -14.84
CA ARG A 24 5.33 -11.64 -15.52
C ARG A 24 4.90 -10.53 -16.46
N ASP A 25 3.88 -10.79 -17.27
CA ASP A 25 3.36 -9.83 -18.23
C ASP A 25 2.82 -8.58 -17.52
N TRP A 26 2.12 -8.76 -16.39
CA TRP A 26 1.65 -7.66 -15.55
C TRP A 26 2.79 -6.83 -14.95
N ILE A 27 3.88 -7.48 -14.52
CA ILE A 27 5.09 -6.79 -14.04
C ILE A 27 5.72 -5.99 -15.18
N GLU A 28 5.89 -6.59 -16.35
CA GLU A 28 6.51 -5.96 -17.51
C GLU A 28 5.69 -4.76 -18.00
N GLU A 29 4.37 -4.88 -18.04
CA GLU A 29 3.45 -3.77 -18.33
C GLU A 29 3.59 -2.64 -17.30
N THR A 30 3.62 -2.97 -16.02
CA THR A 30 3.73 -1.98 -14.93
C THR A 30 5.06 -1.23 -14.99
N LEU A 31 6.16 -1.94 -15.27
CA LEU A 31 7.49 -1.35 -15.43
C LEU A 31 7.58 -0.48 -16.70
N SER A 32 6.95 -0.92 -17.79
CA SER A 32 6.92 -0.19 -19.08
C SER A 32 6.09 1.09 -19.01
N ALA A 33 5.05 1.12 -18.16
CA ALA A 33 4.14 2.26 -18.00
C ALA A 33 4.73 3.41 -17.14
N GLU A 34 6.01 3.35 -16.76
CA GLU A 34 6.67 4.30 -15.83
C GLU A 34 5.90 4.54 -14.52
N ARG A 35 5.03 3.60 -14.12
CA ARG A 35 4.28 3.61 -12.86
C ARG A 35 5.15 3.21 -11.66
N GLY A 36 6.46 3.44 -11.75
CA GLY A 36 7.42 3.14 -10.67
C GLY A 36 7.25 4.00 -9.42
N GLN A 37 6.34 4.98 -9.44
CA GLN A 37 6.00 5.78 -8.27
C GLN A 37 5.00 5.03 -7.40
N ARG A 38 5.24 5.03 -6.09
CA ARG A 38 4.32 4.46 -5.11
C ARG A 38 2.97 5.13 -5.20
N GLU A 39 1.96 4.36 -5.58
CA GLU A 39 0.57 4.82 -5.57
C GLU A 39 0.11 5.08 -4.12
N GLU A 40 -0.34 6.30 -3.85
CA GLU A 40 -0.74 6.72 -2.50
C GLU A 40 -1.95 5.94 -1.98
N MET A 41 -2.85 5.52 -2.88
CA MET A 41 -4.03 4.75 -2.50
C MET A 41 -3.64 3.43 -1.82
N TRP A 42 -2.56 2.77 -2.26
CA TRP A 42 -2.11 1.51 -1.68
C TRP A 42 -1.14 1.69 -0.52
N THR A 43 -0.38 2.78 -0.51
CA THR A 43 0.69 2.99 0.50
C THR A 43 0.26 3.81 1.70
N LYS A 44 -0.76 4.67 1.57
CA LYS A 44 -1.25 5.54 2.64
C LYS A 44 -2.66 5.18 3.12
N SER A 45 -3.31 4.19 2.51
CA SER A 45 -4.64 3.73 2.92
C SER A 45 -4.56 2.39 3.62
N LEU A 46 -5.43 2.22 4.60
CA LEU A 46 -5.58 1.00 5.37
C LEU A 46 -6.52 0.00 4.69
N ALA A 47 -7.48 0.49 3.92
CA ALA A 47 -8.37 -0.31 3.10
C ALA A 47 -8.69 0.44 1.82
N VAL A 48 -8.81 -0.28 0.71
CA VAL A 48 -9.19 0.23 -0.60
C VAL A 48 -10.19 -0.76 -1.19
N GLY A 49 -11.31 -0.28 -1.73
CA GLY A 49 -12.31 -1.15 -2.35
C GLY A 49 -13.68 -0.52 -2.45
N SER A 50 -14.73 -1.32 -2.29
CA SER A 50 -16.10 -0.84 -2.24
C SER A 50 -16.39 -0.11 -0.92
N GLU A 51 -17.40 0.77 -0.94
CA GLU A 51 -17.82 1.50 0.25
C GLU A 51 -18.16 0.57 1.41
N LEU A 52 -18.96 -0.47 1.16
CA LEU A 52 -19.35 -1.47 2.17
C LEU A 52 -18.14 -2.20 2.76
N PHE A 53 -17.15 -2.53 1.94
CA PHE A 53 -15.93 -3.16 2.43
C PHE A 53 -15.16 -2.21 3.35
N VAL A 54 -14.99 -0.96 2.92
CA VAL A 54 -14.26 0.07 3.66
C VAL A 54 -14.95 0.41 4.99
N GLN A 55 -16.28 0.55 4.99
CA GLN A 55 -17.07 0.79 6.21
C GLN A 55 -16.94 -0.38 7.19
N LYS A 56 -17.06 -1.63 6.70
CA LYS A 56 -16.88 -2.82 7.54
C LYS A 56 -15.48 -2.88 8.17
N VAL A 57 -14.44 -2.51 7.41
CA VAL A 57 -13.08 -2.43 7.96
C VAL A 57 -12.98 -1.34 9.02
N GLN A 58 -13.60 -0.18 8.79
CA GLN A 58 -13.63 0.92 9.77
C GLN A 58 -14.34 0.51 11.07
N GLU A 59 -15.48 -0.16 10.98
CA GLU A 59 -16.23 -0.70 12.13
C GLU A 59 -15.41 -1.72 12.91
N ASN A 60 -14.76 -2.66 12.22
CA ASN A 60 -13.90 -3.67 12.84
C ASN A 60 -12.70 -3.06 13.59
N LEU A 61 -12.24 -1.88 13.16
CA LEU A 61 -11.16 -1.16 13.83
C LEU A 61 -11.63 -0.42 15.10
N GLY A 62 -12.93 -0.27 15.30
CA GLY A 62 -13.54 0.36 16.47
C GLY A 62 -12.94 1.73 16.77
N VAL A 63 -12.41 1.91 17.99
CA VAL A 63 -11.78 3.17 18.43
C VAL A 63 -10.61 3.58 17.53
N ARG A 64 -9.88 2.62 16.94
CA ARG A 64 -8.78 2.89 15.99
C ARG A 64 -9.26 3.28 14.60
N GLY A 65 -10.54 3.05 14.29
CA GLY A 65 -11.19 3.46 13.05
C GLY A 65 -11.74 4.88 13.09
N MET A 66 -12.02 5.43 14.29
CA MET A 66 -12.64 6.76 14.44
C MET A 66 -11.75 7.93 13.99
N GLY A 67 -10.42 7.78 14.06
CA GLY A 67 -9.47 8.80 13.56
C GLY A 67 -9.22 8.74 12.05
N ARG A 68 -9.93 7.86 11.32
CA ARG A 68 -9.70 7.58 9.90
C ARG A 68 -10.93 7.96 9.10
N GLY A 69 -10.73 8.71 8.03
CA GLY A 69 -11.80 9.11 7.13
C GLY A 69 -11.95 8.11 5.98
N VAL A 70 -13.20 7.87 5.58
CA VAL A 70 -13.51 7.25 4.29
C VAL A 70 -13.48 8.33 3.22
N GLY A 71 -12.60 8.19 2.24
CA GLY A 71 -12.51 9.05 1.06
C GLY A 71 -12.75 8.28 -0.22
N VAL A 72 -12.85 8.99 -1.33
CA VAL A 72 -12.91 8.41 -2.68
C VAL A 72 -11.62 8.76 -3.41
N THR A 73 -10.95 7.77 -4.00
CA THR A 73 -9.76 7.97 -4.85
C THR A 73 -9.98 7.24 -6.17
N GLY A 74 -10.16 8.01 -7.26
CA GLY A 74 -10.57 7.45 -8.55
C GLY A 74 -11.94 6.77 -8.45
N ASP A 75 -11.99 5.49 -8.81
CA ASP A 75 -13.21 4.67 -8.78
C ASP A 75 -13.35 3.82 -7.50
N ALA A 76 -12.47 4.01 -6.51
CA ALA A 76 -12.44 3.21 -5.28
C ALA A 76 -12.64 4.06 -4.02
N TYR A 77 -13.26 3.45 -3.00
CA TYR A 77 -13.32 4.00 -1.66
C TYR A 77 -12.05 3.63 -0.89
N VAL A 78 -11.53 4.56 -0.10
CA VAL A 78 -10.30 4.38 0.68
C VAL A 78 -10.53 4.75 2.14
N LEU A 79 -10.08 3.90 3.05
CA LEU A 79 -9.97 4.24 4.48
C LEU A 79 -8.55 4.70 4.76
N ARG A 80 -8.36 5.97 5.11
CA ARG A 80 -7.03 6.48 5.47
C ARG A 80 -7.10 7.48 6.60
N GLU A 81 -5.96 7.67 7.27
CA GLU A 81 -5.81 8.73 8.26
C GLU A 81 -5.93 10.08 7.55
N SER A 82 -6.63 11.01 8.19
CA SER A 82 -6.63 12.40 7.72
C SER A 82 -5.18 12.87 7.71
N PRO A 83 -4.67 13.45 6.60
CA PRO A 83 -3.31 13.96 6.58
C PRO A 83 -3.21 15.06 7.64
N ALA A 84 -2.61 14.73 8.78
CA ALA A 84 -2.16 15.72 9.72
C ALA A 84 -1.01 16.45 9.02
N THR A 85 -1.19 17.73 8.71
CA THR A 85 -0.06 18.58 8.36
C THR A 85 0.95 18.43 9.49
N TYR A 86 2.18 18.03 9.18
CA TYR A 86 3.27 18.11 10.14
C TYR A 86 3.53 19.60 10.40
N GLY A 87 2.71 20.17 11.29
CA GLY A 87 2.56 21.60 11.48
C GLY A 87 3.49 22.09 12.57
N GLY A 88 4.68 22.55 12.15
CA GLY A 88 5.22 23.86 12.51
C GLY A 88 5.67 24.16 13.94
N ASN A 89 5.40 23.33 14.94
CA ASN A 89 5.94 23.50 16.29
C ASN A 89 7.15 22.59 16.51
N PHE A 90 8.21 22.85 15.75
CA PHE A 90 9.55 22.50 16.20
C PHE A 90 9.98 23.60 17.18
N ASP A 91 9.51 23.53 18.43
CA ASP A 91 10.21 24.23 19.50
C ASP A 91 11.69 23.82 19.46
N PRO A 92 12.63 24.70 19.84
CA PRO A 92 14.08 24.49 19.64
C PRO A 92 14.67 23.30 20.42
N GLU A 93 13.85 22.52 21.11
CA GLU A 93 14.22 21.28 21.78
C GLU A 93 14.57 20.13 20.82
N ASN A 94 14.12 20.19 19.55
CA ASN A 94 14.58 19.24 18.53
C ASN A 94 15.96 19.66 17.97
N ARG A 95 17.01 19.47 18.79
CA ARG A 95 18.39 19.59 18.31
C ARG A 95 18.65 18.65 17.13
N ALA A 96 19.47 19.11 16.19
CA ALA A 96 19.91 18.36 15.04
C ALA A 96 20.37 16.95 15.44
N ILE A 97 19.63 15.93 14.98
CA ILE A 97 20.04 14.54 15.13
C ILE A 97 21.28 14.38 14.25
N ALA A 98 22.44 14.15 14.89
CA ALA A 98 23.70 13.92 14.20
C ALA A 98 23.55 12.78 13.16
N PRO A 99 24.26 12.83 12.02
CA PRO A 99 24.06 11.90 10.92
C PRO A 99 24.65 10.53 11.29
N ASN A 100 23.90 9.71 12.00
CA ASN A 100 24.28 8.33 12.33
C ASN A 100 23.58 7.29 11.44
N ASN A 101 23.03 7.71 10.30
CA ASN A 101 22.34 6.83 9.35
C ASN A 101 23.13 6.62 8.05
N SER A 102 24.46 6.80 8.10
CA SER A 102 25.38 6.63 6.96
C SER A 102 25.71 5.17 6.63
N PHE A 103 25.17 4.19 7.35
CA PHE A 103 25.38 2.78 7.06
C PHE A 103 24.05 2.09 6.81
N PHE A 104 23.56 2.10 5.56
CA PHE A 104 22.81 0.98 4.95
C PHE A 104 22.42 1.34 3.50
N ARG A 105 23.41 1.43 2.60
CA ARG A 105 23.24 1.28 1.15
C ARG A 105 24.54 0.79 0.50
N ASP A 106 24.96 -0.44 0.81
CA ASP A 106 26.05 -1.12 0.08
C ASP A 106 25.82 -2.65 0.08
N VAL A 107 24.64 -3.11 -0.38
CA VAL A 107 24.41 -4.56 -0.62
C VAL A 107 23.74 -4.86 -1.97
N PHE A 108 23.43 -3.87 -2.81
CA PHE A 108 22.99 -4.14 -4.19
C PHE A 108 23.51 -3.07 -5.15
N SER A 109 24.74 -3.26 -5.65
CA SER A 109 25.20 -2.74 -6.94
C SER A 109 25.81 -3.87 -7.77
#